data_AF-A0A2N8M9S4-F1
#
_entry.id   AF-A0A2N8M9S4-F1
#
_cell.length_a   1.000
_cell.length_b   1.000
_cell.length_c   1.000
_cell.angle_alpha   90.00
_cell.angle_beta   90.00
_cell.angle_gamma   90.00
#
_symmetry.space_group_name_H-M   'P 1'
#
loop_
_entity.id
_entity.type
_entity.pdbx_description
1 polymer ?
#
loop_
_entity_poly.entity_id
_entity_poly.type
_entity_poly.pdbx_seq_one_letter_code
_entity_poly.pdbx_strand_id
1 'polypeptide(L)'
;MGRLTLNVLLSFAQFEREVTGERIHDKIAASKKKGMWMGGMPPLGYDVKNRKLVINDAEACIVVEIYRRYLALKSVHALREELADGGIKSKRRMRPGGAEYGGQKLSRGALYLILQNRLYRGGIPHKGNSYPGEHPAIIDKLLCDDVQAVLAANRVERTTGARASNPSLLTGMVFDETGERLTPTHAVKKGTRYRYYVSTSLITRPSKLPAGIRRPLERVLPAPVINRLRKFLADPGAILDAVDNESHNGSGCSQLIERSRQIAEDLGAHAPDKVKATLMALLCRVEIRSDRVDVTFPRGRLTQLLAGSLDLKMQHQAPTSAPDDLLGLTLPVGLKRAGREMRMLVENADDQTPADPSLLRIIARAHHIQARLIQNPKLTVQDIAREEQVSAAYIYSLLRLPWLAPDITTAIINGRKPPQLTAQTLMRLTPRLPAGWAEQRKLLLSLPKARFERTDDVARQGSGAQQRLRNARSSVCRAHPSQAKHAFAPRYNRWHISQGFGEGAPR
;
A
#
# COMPACT_ATOMS: atom_id res chain seq x y z
N MET A 1 35.45 7.81 52.87
CA MET A 1 35.12 8.40 51.55
C MET A 1 33.62 8.61 51.48
N GLY A 2 33.16 9.86 51.31
CA GLY A 2 31.73 10.19 51.26
C GLY A 2 31.10 9.91 49.90
N ARG A 3 29.79 9.74 49.83
CA ARG A 3 29.01 9.43 48.59
C ARG A 3 29.32 10.39 47.41
N LEU A 4 29.64 11.66 47.70
CA LEU A 4 30.08 12.65 46.70
C LEU A 4 31.41 12.25 46.04
N THR A 5 32.41 11.84 46.82
CA THR A 5 33.72 11.44 46.29
C THR A 5 33.64 10.20 45.40
N LEU A 6 32.75 9.25 45.72
CA LEU A 6 32.52 8.06 44.89
C LEU A 6 31.89 8.42 43.54
N ASN A 7 30.90 9.31 43.52
CA ASN A 7 30.25 9.75 42.29
C ASN A 7 31.22 10.53 41.38
N VAL A 8 32.09 11.37 41.96
CA VAL A 8 33.11 12.08 41.19
C VAL A 8 34.08 11.08 40.53
N LEU A 9 34.58 10.09 41.27
CA LEU A 9 35.45 9.04 40.70
C LEU A 9 34.77 8.22 39.61
N LEU A 10 33.48 7.90 39.78
CA LEU A 10 32.71 7.18 38.77
C LEU A 10 32.55 8.01 37.48
N SER A 11 32.26 9.31 37.61
CA SER A 11 32.17 10.22 36.47
C SER A 11 33.51 10.34 35.74
N PHE A 12 34.64 10.37 36.47
CA PHE A 12 35.97 10.35 35.86
C PHE A 12 36.25 9.03 35.13
N ALA A 13 35.94 7.88 35.72
CA ALA A 13 36.11 6.59 35.08
C ALA A 13 35.24 6.45 33.81
N GLN A 14 34.03 7.00 33.83
CA GLN A 14 33.17 7.08 32.65
C GLN A 14 33.76 8.01 31.58
N PHE A 15 34.20 9.20 31.97
CA PHE A 15 34.82 10.18 31.07
C PHE A 15 36.07 9.61 30.38
N GLU A 16 36.97 8.97 31.11
CA GLU A 16 38.17 8.34 30.52
C GLU A 16 37.82 7.24 29.52
N ARG A 17 36.75 6.46 29.79
CA ARG A 17 36.27 5.43 28.88
C ARG A 17 35.72 6.03 27.59
N GLU A 18 34.98 7.14 27.69
CA GLU A 18 34.45 7.87 26.54
C GLU A 18 35.59 8.48 25.69
N VAL A 19 36.53 9.18 26.32
CA VAL A 19 37.71 9.77 25.64
C VAL A 19 38.59 8.71 24.98
N THR A 20 38.77 7.56 25.63
CA THR A 20 39.53 6.44 25.04
C THR A 20 38.79 5.87 23.82
N GLY A 21 37.47 5.73 23.91
CA GLY A 21 36.63 5.32 22.79
C GLY A 21 36.75 6.28 21.59
N GLU A 22 36.67 7.58 21.84
CA GLU A 22 36.85 8.62 20.81
C GLU A 22 38.22 8.54 20.14
N ARG A 23 39.30 8.45 20.92
CA ARG A 23 40.66 8.30 20.38
C ARG A 23 40.84 7.04 19.53
N ILE A 24 40.22 5.92 19.92
CA ILE A 24 40.23 4.69 19.13
C ILE A 24 39.49 4.91 17.81
N HIS A 25 38.32 5.55 17.84
CA HIS A 25 37.56 5.88 16.63
C HIS A 25 38.34 6.79 15.67
N ASP A 26 39.05 7.80 16.20
CA ASP A 26 39.86 8.70 15.40
C ASP A 26 41.06 8.00 14.76
N LYS A 27 41.75 7.12 15.51
CA LYS A 27 42.83 6.29 14.96
C LYS A 27 42.33 5.35 13.87
N ILE A 28 41.15 4.76 14.03
CA ILE A 28 40.51 3.93 13.00
C ILE A 28 40.18 4.77 11.77
N ALA A 29 39.61 5.96 11.96
CA ALA A 29 39.28 6.88 10.87
C ALA A 29 40.54 7.30 10.10
N ALA A 30 41.60 7.72 10.80
CA ALA A 30 42.88 8.09 10.20
C ALA A 30 43.54 6.92 9.45
N SER A 31 43.45 5.71 10.00
CA SER A 31 44.03 4.52 9.35
C SER A 31 43.24 4.09 8.12
N LYS A 32 41.91 4.18 8.15
CA LYS A 32 41.06 3.95 6.96
C LYS A 32 41.25 5.02 5.87
N LYS A 33 41.51 6.27 6.26
CA LYS A 33 41.91 7.34 5.33
C LYS A 33 43.22 7.03 4.60
N LYS A 34 44.15 6.34 5.28
CA LYS A 34 45.40 5.83 4.68
C LYS A 34 45.20 4.56 3.83
N GLY A 35 43.97 4.07 3.68
CA GLY A 35 43.69 2.89 2.85
C GLY A 35 43.97 1.54 3.53
N MET A 36 44.20 1.51 4.86
CA MET A 36 44.45 0.28 5.60
C MET A 36 43.15 -0.44 6.01
N TRP A 37 43.19 -1.77 6.03
CA TRP A 37 42.08 -2.60 6.51
C TRP A 37 42.09 -2.70 8.04
N MET A 38 41.22 -1.91 8.67
CA MET A 38 41.10 -1.83 10.15
C MET A 38 40.21 -2.90 10.77
N GLY A 39 40.18 -4.11 10.18
CA GLY A 39 39.51 -5.27 10.73
C GLY A 39 38.02 -5.40 10.35
N GLY A 40 37.42 -6.47 10.88
CA GLY A 40 36.11 -6.94 10.47
C GLY A 40 36.20 -8.19 9.59
N MET A 41 35.05 -8.60 9.10
CA MET A 41 34.91 -9.83 8.34
C MET A 41 35.26 -9.57 6.86
N PRO A 42 36.31 -10.20 6.30
CA PRO A 42 36.75 -9.89 4.93
C PRO A 42 35.70 -10.31 3.92
N PRO A 43 35.37 -9.47 2.92
CA PRO A 43 34.41 -9.81 1.87
C PRO A 43 34.84 -11.03 1.04
N LEU A 44 33.90 -11.66 0.34
CA LEU A 44 34.19 -12.71 -0.64
C LEU A 44 35.17 -12.16 -1.68
N GLY A 45 36.17 -12.92 -2.11
CA GLY A 45 37.18 -12.46 -3.08
C GLY A 45 38.46 -11.90 -2.47
N TYR A 46 38.47 -11.63 -1.16
CA TYR A 46 39.66 -11.13 -0.46
C TYR A 46 39.98 -11.96 0.79
N ASP A 47 41.26 -12.15 1.04
CA ASP A 47 41.82 -12.68 2.28
C ASP A 47 42.61 -11.60 3.02
N VAL A 48 42.70 -11.73 4.34
CA VAL A 48 43.46 -10.76 5.17
C VAL A 48 44.85 -11.33 5.43
N LYS A 49 45.89 -10.63 4.97
CA LYS A 49 47.30 -10.89 5.32
C LYS A 49 47.92 -9.60 5.85
N ASN A 50 48.54 -9.63 7.03
CA ASN A 50 49.21 -8.47 7.64
C ASN A 50 48.36 -7.19 7.70
N ARG A 51 47.07 -7.31 8.04
CA ARG A 51 46.09 -6.19 8.05
C ARG A 51 45.88 -5.53 6.67
N LYS A 52 46.18 -6.21 5.58
CA LYS A 52 45.86 -5.83 4.20
C LYS A 52 44.94 -6.86 3.56
N LEU A 53 44.06 -6.40 2.67
CA LEU A 53 43.25 -7.28 1.84
C LEU A 53 44.06 -7.69 0.61
N VAL A 54 44.19 -9.00 0.41
CA VAL A 54 44.87 -9.61 -0.75
C VAL A 54 43.82 -10.37 -1.55
N ILE A 55 43.89 -10.31 -2.87
CA ILE A 55 42.96 -11.00 -3.76
C ILE A 55 43.12 -12.52 -3.60
N ASN A 56 41.98 -13.20 -3.52
CA ASN A 56 41.89 -14.64 -3.67
C ASN A 56 41.28 -14.91 -5.04
N ASP A 57 42.08 -15.37 -6.00
CA ASP A 57 41.69 -15.44 -7.42
C ASP A 57 40.46 -16.33 -7.66
N ALA A 58 40.35 -17.45 -6.93
CA ALA A 58 39.22 -18.37 -7.05
C ALA A 58 37.91 -17.70 -6.59
N GLU A 59 37.93 -16.99 -5.46
CA GLU A 59 36.76 -16.26 -4.99
C GLU A 59 36.50 -14.97 -5.79
N ALA A 60 37.54 -14.33 -6.30
CA ALA A 60 37.45 -13.12 -7.11
C ALA A 60 36.76 -13.39 -8.44
N CYS A 61 37.05 -14.53 -9.08
CA CYS A 61 36.31 -14.99 -10.27
C CYS A 61 34.80 -15.10 -10.01
N ILE A 62 34.40 -15.65 -8.85
CA ILE A 62 32.99 -15.75 -8.46
C ILE A 62 32.36 -14.35 -8.34
N VAL A 63 33.08 -13.40 -7.73
CA VAL A 63 32.59 -12.02 -7.59
C VAL A 63 32.39 -11.35 -8.95
N VAL A 64 33.35 -11.49 -9.86
CA VAL A 64 33.26 -10.96 -11.23
C VAL A 64 32.06 -11.57 -11.97
N GLU A 65 31.86 -12.89 -11.82
CA GLU A 65 30.74 -13.59 -12.44
C GLU A 65 29.39 -13.11 -11.91
N ILE A 66 29.27 -12.90 -10.59
CA ILE A 66 28.06 -12.33 -9.97
C ILE A 66 27.72 -10.95 -10.60
N TYR A 67 28.72 -10.10 -10.85
CA TYR A 67 28.51 -8.80 -11.48
C TYR A 67 28.06 -8.93 -12.94
N ARG A 68 28.72 -9.80 -13.73
CA ARG A 68 28.36 -10.06 -15.14
C ARG A 68 26.95 -10.63 -15.27
N ARG A 69 26.60 -11.65 -14.49
CA ARG A 69 25.26 -12.25 -14.47
C ARG A 69 24.20 -11.25 -14.03
N TYR A 70 24.50 -10.37 -13.06
CA TYR A 70 23.57 -9.31 -12.68
C TYR A 70 23.31 -8.34 -13.83
N LEU A 71 24.33 -7.95 -14.61
CA LEU A 71 24.14 -7.09 -15.79
C LEU A 71 23.27 -7.75 -16.86
N ALA A 72 23.45 -9.05 -17.09
CA ALA A 72 22.65 -9.81 -18.05
C ALA A 72 21.18 -9.91 -17.61
N LEU A 73 20.93 -10.28 -16.34
CA LEU A 73 19.58 -10.53 -15.83
C LEU A 73 18.83 -9.26 -15.42
N LYS A 74 19.55 -8.21 -15.01
CA LYS A 74 19.01 -6.95 -14.44
C LYS A 74 18.06 -7.17 -13.25
N SER A 75 18.09 -8.34 -12.60
CA SER A 75 17.20 -8.71 -11.49
C SER A 75 17.94 -9.53 -10.44
N VAL A 76 17.97 -9.02 -9.19
CA VAL A 76 18.59 -9.73 -8.05
C VAL A 76 17.84 -11.02 -7.69
N HIS A 77 16.54 -11.11 -8.00
CA HIS A 77 15.78 -12.35 -7.73
C HIS A 77 16.21 -13.47 -8.68
N ALA A 78 16.24 -13.18 -9.98
CA ALA A 78 16.70 -14.12 -11.00
C ALA A 78 18.16 -14.51 -10.73
N LEU A 79 19.01 -13.54 -10.38
CA LEU A 79 20.41 -13.79 -10.00
C LEU A 79 20.50 -14.76 -8.82
N ARG A 80 19.69 -14.59 -7.77
CA ARG A 80 19.69 -15.49 -6.61
C ARG A 80 19.34 -16.92 -7.01
N GLU A 81 18.35 -17.10 -7.87
CA GLU A 81 17.91 -18.42 -8.33
C GLU A 81 19.00 -19.09 -9.15
N GLU A 82 19.54 -18.37 -10.12
CA GLU A 82 20.61 -18.90 -10.98
C GLU A 82 21.89 -19.22 -10.22
N LEU A 83 22.31 -18.37 -9.27
CA LEU A 83 23.46 -18.64 -8.40
C LEU A 83 23.20 -19.85 -7.49
N ALA A 84 21.95 -20.08 -7.08
CA ALA A 84 21.59 -21.24 -6.28
C ALA A 84 21.62 -22.54 -7.10
N ASP A 85 21.21 -22.48 -8.36
CA ASP A 85 21.25 -23.61 -9.31
C ASP A 85 22.70 -23.93 -9.72
N GLY A 86 23.53 -22.91 -9.93
CA GLY A 86 24.97 -23.04 -10.16
C GLY A 86 25.80 -23.39 -8.92
N GLY A 87 25.17 -23.60 -7.75
CA GLY A 87 25.84 -24.03 -6.53
C GLY A 87 26.76 -22.98 -5.87
N ILE A 88 26.66 -21.71 -6.27
CA ILE A 88 27.49 -20.62 -5.73
C ILE A 88 27.01 -20.26 -4.32
N LYS A 89 27.96 -20.25 -3.37
CA LYS A 89 27.70 -20.13 -1.93
C LYS A 89 28.49 -18.99 -1.30
N SER A 90 28.10 -18.62 -0.08
CA SER A 90 28.84 -17.65 0.72
C SER A 90 30.22 -18.18 1.14
N LYS A 91 31.17 -17.26 1.34
CA LYS A 91 32.54 -17.58 1.81
C LYS A 91 32.50 -18.48 3.05
N ARG A 92 33.21 -19.61 3.01
CA ARG A 92 33.40 -20.49 4.17
C ARG A 92 34.48 -19.92 5.07
N ARG A 93 34.26 -19.97 6.37
CA ARG A 93 35.18 -19.42 7.38
C ARG A 93 35.25 -20.32 8.60
N MET A 94 36.40 -20.30 9.25
CA MET A 94 36.64 -20.96 10.52
C MET A 94 36.48 -19.97 11.66
N ARG A 95 35.76 -20.37 12.71
CA ARG A 95 35.83 -19.67 14.01
C ARG A 95 37.15 -20.01 14.71
N PRO A 96 37.61 -19.17 15.67
CA PRO A 96 38.76 -19.50 16.51
C PRO A 96 38.66 -20.85 17.23
N GLY A 97 37.44 -21.33 17.51
CA GLY A 97 37.17 -22.64 18.11
C GLY A 97 36.94 -23.78 17.12
N GLY A 98 37.38 -23.66 15.86
CA GLY A 98 37.33 -24.74 14.86
C GLY A 98 35.98 -24.98 14.16
N ALA A 99 34.89 -24.38 14.63
CA ALA A 99 33.58 -24.49 13.97
C ALA A 99 33.55 -23.71 12.64
N GLU A 100 33.13 -24.38 11.56
CA GLU A 100 32.87 -23.76 10.26
C GLU A 100 31.58 -22.93 10.28
N TYR A 101 31.61 -21.77 9.61
CA TYR A 101 30.42 -20.99 9.29
C TYR A 101 30.54 -20.35 7.90
N GLY A 102 29.40 -20.15 7.24
CA GLY A 102 29.37 -19.78 5.82
C GLY A 102 29.03 -20.98 4.94
N GLY A 103 29.32 -20.91 3.64
CA GLY A 103 28.95 -21.97 2.69
C GLY A 103 27.44 -22.11 2.46
N GLN A 104 26.67 -21.08 2.79
CA GLN A 104 25.21 -21.05 2.64
C GLN A 104 24.81 -20.42 1.31
N LYS A 105 23.58 -20.68 0.85
CA LYS A 105 23.01 -20.00 -0.32
C LYS A 105 23.02 -18.48 -0.08
N LEU A 106 23.41 -17.71 -1.11
CA LEU A 106 23.44 -16.25 -1.02
C LEU A 106 22.02 -15.71 -0.89
N SER A 107 21.75 -14.97 0.19
CA SER A 107 20.46 -14.31 0.38
C SER A 107 20.35 -13.06 -0.51
N ARG A 108 19.13 -12.60 -0.76
CA ARG A 108 18.87 -11.35 -1.48
C ARG A 108 19.64 -10.17 -0.87
N GLY A 109 19.65 -10.06 0.47
CA GLY A 109 20.35 -9.00 1.18
C GLY A 109 21.87 -9.06 0.98
N ALA A 110 22.44 -10.28 1.02
CA ALA A 110 23.86 -10.49 0.76
C ALA A 110 24.27 -10.07 -0.65
N LEU A 111 23.45 -10.37 -1.67
CA LEU A 111 23.71 -9.96 -3.05
C LEU A 111 23.71 -8.44 -3.21
N TYR A 112 22.77 -7.73 -2.56
CA TYR A 112 22.78 -6.26 -2.55
C TYR A 112 24.05 -5.70 -1.90
N LEU A 113 24.48 -6.28 -0.77
CA LEU A 113 25.71 -5.88 -0.11
C LEU A 113 26.94 -6.11 -0.99
N ILE A 114 27.01 -7.24 -1.71
CA ILE A 114 28.11 -7.54 -2.65
C ILE A 114 28.11 -6.51 -3.78
N LEU A 115 26.99 -6.33 -4.49
CA LEU A 115 26.91 -5.45 -5.65
C LEU A 115 27.13 -3.96 -5.30
N GLN A 116 26.85 -3.54 -4.07
CA GLN A 116 27.06 -2.15 -3.61
C GLN A 116 28.43 -1.94 -2.93
N ASN A 117 29.21 -3.01 -2.73
CA ASN A 117 30.44 -2.92 -1.96
C ASN A 117 31.52 -2.17 -2.74
N ARG A 118 31.96 -1.03 -2.17
CA ARG A 118 33.03 -0.21 -2.75
C ARG A 118 34.42 -0.85 -2.64
N LEU A 119 34.59 -1.86 -1.78
CA LEU A 119 35.86 -2.59 -1.65
C LEU A 119 36.26 -3.29 -2.94
N TYR A 120 35.31 -3.77 -3.76
CA TYR A 120 35.64 -4.40 -5.04
C TYR A 120 36.25 -3.45 -6.07
N ARG A 121 36.07 -2.13 -5.88
CA ARG A 121 36.64 -1.06 -6.70
C ARG A 121 37.98 -0.54 -6.17
N GLY A 122 38.53 -1.15 -5.11
CA GLY A 122 39.73 -0.64 -4.43
C GLY A 122 39.45 0.51 -3.45
N GLY A 123 38.21 0.73 -3.00
CA GLY A 123 37.86 1.81 -2.06
C GLY A 123 37.46 1.32 -0.67
N ILE A 124 37.87 2.02 0.40
CA ILE A 124 37.49 1.72 1.79
C ILE A 124 36.45 2.72 2.29
N PRO A 125 35.21 2.28 2.60
CA PRO A 125 34.17 3.16 3.12
C PRO A 125 34.34 3.45 4.62
N HIS A 126 34.12 4.70 5.02
CA HIS A 126 34.06 5.15 6.41
C HIS A 126 33.15 6.37 6.59
N LYS A 127 32.13 6.26 7.45
CA LYS A 127 31.16 7.35 7.78
C LYS A 127 30.64 8.12 6.54
N GLY A 128 30.28 7.38 5.49
CA GLY A 128 29.75 7.95 4.24
C GLY A 128 30.80 8.34 3.19
N ASN A 129 32.05 8.54 3.60
CA ASN A 129 33.17 8.80 2.69
C ASN A 129 33.83 7.50 2.21
N SER A 130 34.51 7.56 1.07
CA SER A 130 35.26 6.44 0.51
C SER A 130 36.68 6.90 0.20
N TYR A 131 37.67 6.20 0.75
CA TYR A 131 39.09 6.51 0.54
C TYR A 131 39.72 5.45 -0.38
N PRO A 132 40.76 5.79 -1.16
CA PRO A 132 41.56 4.78 -1.88
C PRO A 132 42.12 3.76 -0.89
N GLY A 133 41.87 2.47 -1.14
CA GLY A 133 42.40 1.36 -0.37
C GLY A 133 43.78 0.94 -0.86
N GLU A 134 44.58 0.33 0.01
CA GLU A 134 45.87 -0.27 -0.38
C GLU A 134 45.71 -1.62 -1.13
N HIS A 135 44.48 -2.15 -1.19
CA HIS A 135 44.20 -3.43 -1.82
C HIS A 135 43.89 -3.29 -3.32
N PRO A 136 44.31 -4.26 -4.16
CA PRO A 136 43.98 -4.22 -5.59
C PRO A 136 42.48 -4.40 -5.83
N ALA A 137 41.92 -3.74 -6.84
CA ALA A 137 40.51 -3.89 -7.20
C ALA A 137 40.27 -5.23 -7.91
N ILE A 138 39.16 -5.90 -7.58
CA ILE A 138 38.70 -7.13 -8.26
C ILE A 138 37.88 -6.78 -9.50
N ILE A 139 37.17 -5.64 -9.49
CA ILE A 139 36.20 -5.27 -10.50
C ILE A 139 36.65 -4.01 -11.21
N ASP A 140 36.61 -4.05 -12.54
CA ASP A 140 36.88 -2.90 -13.38
C ASP A 140 35.84 -1.78 -13.19
N LYS A 141 36.29 -0.54 -13.34
CA LYS A 141 35.48 0.66 -13.13
C LYS A 141 34.24 0.67 -14.04
N LEU A 142 34.40 0.30 -15.31
CA LEU A 142 33.30 0.28 -16.29
C LEU A 142 32.20 -0.71 -15.87
N LEU A 143 32.58 -1.97 -15.58
CA LEU A 143 31.63 -3.00 -15.14
C LEU A 143 30.87 -2.58 -13.88
N CYS A 144 31.56 -1.94 -12.93
CA CYS A 144 30.94 -1.48 -11.70
C CYS A 144 29.96 -0.33 -11.96
N ASP A 145 30.34 0.65 -12.78
CA ASP A 145 29.51 1.82 -13.05
C ASP A 145 28.22 1.41 -13.79
N ASP A 146 28.29 0.47 -14.72
CA ASP A 146 27.12 -0.15 -15.37
C ASP A 146 26.18 -0.83 -14.37
N VAL A 147 26.74 -1.63 -13.44
CA VAL A 147 25.95 -2.31 -12.40
C VAL A 147 25.25 -1.31 -11.49
N GLN A 148 25.94 -0.23 -11.09
CA GLN A 148 25.34 0.82 -10.28
C GLN A 148 24.23 1.56 -11.03
N ALA A 149 24.41 1.83 -12.33
CA ALA A 149 23.39 2.45 -13.16
C ALA A 149 22.12 1.58 -13.22
N VAL A 150 22.27 0.27 -13.44
CA VAL A 150 21.14 -0.68 -13.42
C VAL A 150 20.49 -0.77 -12.04
N LEU A 151 21.26 -0.79 -10.95
CA LEU A 151 20.73 -0.77 -9.58
C LEU A 151 19.95 0.52 -9.29
N ALA A 152 20.42 1.67 -9.76
CA ALA A 152 19.76 2.96 -9.61
C ALA A 152 18.44 2.99 -10.40
N ALA A 153 18.47 2.57 -11.67
CA ALA A 153 17.28 2.47 -12.52
C ALA A 153 16.22 1.54 -11.90
N ASN A 154 16.61 0.33 -11.49
CA ASN A 154 15.73 -0.62 -10.82
C ASN A 154 15.13 -0.07 -9.51
N ARG A 155 15.85 0.80 -8.79
CA ARG A 155 15.34 1.46 -7.58
C ARG A 155 14.24 2.47 -7.93
N VAL A 156 14.41 3.25 -8.99
CA VAL A 156 13.39 4.18 -9.50
C VAL A 156 12.16 3.39 -9.95
N GLU A 157 12.34 2.36 -10.79
CA GLU A 157 11.24 1.52 -11.27
C GLU A 157 10.44 0.86 -10.14
N ARG A 158 11.08 0.37 -9.07
CA ARG A 158 10.35 -0.19 -7.92
C ARG A 158 9.60 0.86 -7.13
N THR A 159 10.18 2.05 -7.03
CA THR A 159 9.57 3.17 -6.34
C THR A 159 8.33 3.65 -7.09
N THR A 160 8.40 3.79 -8.41
CA THR A 160 7.27 4.16 -9.28
C THR A 160 6.32 2.98 -9.55
N GLY A 161 6.78 1.74 -9.40
CA GLY A 161 5.96 0.56 -9.70
C GLY A 161 5.79 0.31 -11.20
N ALA A 162 6.71 0.78 -12.04
CA ALA A 162 6.58 0.73 -13.51
C ALA A 162 6.42 -0.66 -14.13
N ARG A 163 6.94 -1.69 -13.45
CA ARG A 163 6.75 -3.09 -13.86
C ARG A 163 5.60 -3.80 -13.16
N ALA A 164 4.90 -3.13 -12.25
CA ALA A 164 3.76 -3.73 -11.58
C ALA A 164 2.59 -3.76 -12.57
N SER A 165 1.99 -4.93 -12.77
CA SER A 165 0.72 -5.06 -13.52
C SER A 165 -0.39 -4.17 -12.94
N ASN A 166 -0.26 -3.79 -11.66
CA ASN A 166 -1.24 -3.02 -10.93
C ASN A 166 -0.55 -2.15 -9.85
N PRO A 167 0.05 -1.00 -10.23
CA PRO A 167 0.75 -0.15 -9.29
C PRO A 167 -0.25 0.62 -8.40
N SER A 168 0.00 0.69 -7.09
CA SER A 168 -0.75 1.59 -6.22
C SER A 168 -0.11 2.98 -6.28
N LEU A 169 -0.83 3.93 -6.88
CA LEU A 169 -0.33 5.29 -7.19
C LEU A 169 0.10 6.05 -5.92
N LEU A 170 -0.68 5.94 -4.85
CA LEU A 170 -0.39 6.62 -3.59
C LEU A 170 0.51 5.81 -2.65
N THR A 171 1.23 4.79 -3.14
CA THR A 171 2.13 3.99 -2.29
C THR A 171 3.14 4.91 -1.62
N GLY A 172 3.07 4.97 -0.30
CA GLY A 172 4.00 5.74 0.49
C GLY A 172 3.65 7.19 0.75
N MET A 173 2.51 7.66 0.24
CA MET A 173 2.02 9.02 0.40
C MET A 173 0.82 9.09 1.36
N VAL A 174 0.22 7.94 1.73
CA VAL A 174 -1.01 7.89 2.51
C VAL A 174 -0.71 7.76 4.00
N PHE A 175 -1.39 8.56 4.81
CA PHE A 175 -1.31 8.61 6.27
C PHE A 175 -2.71 8.63 6.89
N ASP A 176 -2.82 8.15 8.13
CA ASP A 176 -4.04 8.31 8.92
C ASP A 176 -4.02 9.57 9.81
N GLU A 177 -5.11 9.78 10.53
CA GLU A 177 -5.30 10.90 11.48
C GLU A 177 -4.30 10.91 12.64
N THR A 178 -3.62 9.79 12.91
CA THR A 178 -2.56 9.69 13.94
C THR A 178 -1.18 9.99 13.35
N GLY A 179 -1.10 10.28 12.05
CA GLY A 179 0.14 10.48 11.32
C GLY A 179 0.85 9.17 10.96
N GLU A 180 0.21 8.01 11.15
CA GLU A 180 0.79 6.72 10.80
C GLU A 180 0.68 6.46 9.29
N ARG A 181 1.76 5.97 8.69
CA ARG A 181 1.80 5.67 7.26
C ARG A 181 0.96 4.43 6.96
N LEU A 182 0.09 4.53 5.95
CA LEU A 182 -0.70 3.41 5.46
C LEU A 182 -0.02 2.74 4.25
N THR A 183 0.06 1.42 4.28
CA THR A 183 0.66 0.60 3.23
C THR A 183 -0.43 -0.11 2.42
N PRO A 184 -0.37 -0.10 1.08
CA PRO A 184 -1.31 -0.83 0.23
C PRO A 184 -1.12 -2.34 0.41
N THR A 185 -2.23 -3.04 0.61
CA THR A 185 -2.27 -4.49 0.80
C THR A 185 -3.49 -5.05 0.08
N HIS A 186 -3.55 -6.38 -0.06
CA HIS A 186 -4.65 -7.01 -0.76
C HIS A 186 -5.05 -8.34 -0.13
N ALA A 187 -6.33 -8.69 -0.31
CA ALA A 187 -6.89 -9.98 0.05
C ALA A 187 -7.67 -10.52 -1.15
N VAL A 188 -7.61 -11.83 -1.36
CA VAL A 188 -8.34 -12.50 -2.43
C VAL A 188 -9.49 -13.28 -1.80
N LYS A 189 -10.72 -13.07 -2.27
CA LYS A 189 -11.89 -13.83 -1.84
C LYS A 189 -12.72 -14.21 -3.06
N LYS A 190 -12.97 -15.51 -3.24
CA LYS A 190 -13.70 -16.07 -4.39
C LYS A 190 -13.15 -15.58 -5.75
N GLY A 191 -11.83 -15.58 -5.92
CA GLY A 191 -11.16 -15.10 -7.14
C GLY A 191 -11.10 -13.56 -7.28
N THR A 192 -11.89 -12.81 -6.53
CA THR A 192 -11.85 -11.34 -6.54
C THR A 192 -10.77 -10.81 -5.61
N ARG A 193 -9.86 -9.99 -6.15
CA ARG A 193 -8.81 -9.30 -5.38
C ARG A 193 -9.32 -7.95 -4.85
N TYR A 194 -9.40 -7.83 -3.53
CA TYR A 194 -9.73 -6.61 -2.80
C TYR A 194 -8.45 -5.92 -2.35
N ARG A 195 -8.34 -4.62 -2.61
CA ARG A 195 -7.17 -3.80 -2.26
C ARG A 195 -7.52 -2.78 -1.19
N TYR A 196 -6.67 -2.65 -0.19
CA TYR A 196 -6.94 -1.82 1.00
C TYR A 196 -5.64 -1.25 1.58
N TYR A 197 -5.75 -0.06 2.19
CA TYR A 197 -4.67 0.57 2.93
C TYR A 197 -4.75 0.13 4.39
N VAL A 198 -3.60 -0.27 4.97
CA VAL A 198 -3.48 -0.70 6.37
C VAL A 198 -2.35 0.04 7.04
N SER A 199 -2.53 0.42 8.30
CA SER A 199 -1.49 0.94 9.17
C SER A 199 -0.26 0.01 9.17
N THR A 200 0.93 0.59 8.97
CA THR A 200 2.19 -0.16 8.86
C THR A 200 2.51 -0.93 10.15
N SER A 201 2.05 -0.43 11.29
CA SER A 201 2.11 -1.05 12.61
C SER A 201 1.44 -2.43 12.65
N LEU A 202 0.27 -2.58 12.02
CA LEU A 202 -0.46 -3.85 11.92
C LEU A 202 0.24 -4.90 11.05
N ILE A 203 1.04 -4.46 10.07
CA ILE A 203 1.79 -5.37 9.18
C ILE A 203 3.07 -5.84 9.87
N THR A 204 3.75 -4.94 10.59
CA THR A 204 5.08 -5.19 11.17
C THR A 204 4.99 -5.88 12.53
N ARG A 205 3.91 -5.65 13.30
CA ARG A 205 3.71 -6.23 14.65
C ARG A 205 2.25 -6.65 14.85
N PRO A 206 1.88 -7.90 14.56
CA PRO A 206 0.49 -8.37 14.65
C PRO A 206 -0.06 -8.53 16.09
N SER A 207 0.59 -8.00 17.14
CA SER A 207 0.21 -8.23 18.54
C SER A 207 -0.10 -6.95 19.33
N LYS A 208 -1.30 -6.93 19.94
CA LYS A 208 -1.77 -6.08 21.07
C LYS A 208 -1.87 -4.56 20.88
N LEU A 209 -2.25 -4.06 19.70
CA LEU A 209 -2.77 -2.70 19.56
C LEU A 209 -4.29 -2.71 19.33
N PRO A 210 -5.06 -1.76 19.91
CA PRO A 210 -6.50 -1.69 19.72
C PRO A 210 -6.79 -1.49 18.23
N ALA A 211 -7.68 -2.33 17.70
CA ALA A 211 -8.29 -2.31 16.37
C ALA A 211 -7.68 -1.30 15.36
N GLY A 212 -6.47 -1.58 14.87
CA GLY A 212 -5.89 -0.76 13.81
C GLY A 212 -6.85 -0.73 12.61
N ILE A 213 -7.13 0.47 12.13
CA ILE A 213 -8.25 0.72 11.22
C ILE A 213 -7.89 0.15 9.85
N ARG A 214 -8.52 -0.96 9.47
CA ARG A 214 -8.49 -1.45 8.08
C ARG A 214 -9.40 -0.54 7.25
N ARG A 215 -8.83 0.34 6.43
CA ARG A 215 -9.60 1.23 5.54
C ARG A 215 -9.60 0.63 4.12
N PRO A 216 -10.74 0.09 3.63
CA PRO A 216 -10.84 -0.47 2.28
C PRO A 216 -10.88 0.65 1.23
N LEU A 217 -9.71 1.24 0.94
CA LEU A 217 -9.62 2.51 0.22
C LEU A 217 -8.77 2.50 -1.05
N GLU A 218 -8.05 1.44 -1.38
CA GLU A 218 -7.08 1.53 -2.49
C GLU A 218 -7.73 1.62 -3.87
N ARG A 219 -8.92 1.07 -4.07
CA ARG A 219 -9.63 1.15 -5.35
C ARG A 219 -10.39 2.46 -5.54
N VAL A 220 -10.63 3.21 -4.47
CA VAL A 220 -11.52 4.39 -4.46
C VAL A 220 -10.76 5.69 -4.19
N LEU A 221 -9.64 5.66 -3.45
CA LEU A 221 -8.90 6.85 -3.04
C LEU A 221 -8.05 7.51 -4.16
N PRO A 222 -7.34 6.76 -5.04
CA PRO A 222 -6.43 7.39 -6.00
C PRO A 222 -7.14 8.35 -6.98
N ALA A 223 -8.27 7.94 -7.56
CA ALA A 223 -8.94 8.72 -8.59
C ALA A 223 -9.45 10.09 -8.09
N PRO A 224 -10.13 10.21 -6.92
CA PRO A 224 -10.51 11.49 -6.33
C PRO A 224 -9.33 12.40 -5.99
N VAL A 225 -8.25 11.83 -5.44
CA VAL A 225 -7.03 12.59 -5.12
C VAL A 225 -6.41 13.17 -6.38
N ILE A 226 -6.26 12.35 -7.42
CA ILE A 226 -5.70 12.79 -8.71
C ILE A 226 -6.63 13.81 -9.38
N ASN A 227 -7.95 13.59 -9.37
CA ASN A 227 -8.90 14.53 -9.97
C ASN A 227 -8.91 15.87 -9.23
N ARG A 228 -8.75 15.89 -7.89
CA ARG A 228 -8.64 17.13 -7.14
C ARG A 228 -7.38 17.92 -7.51
N LEU A 229 -6.25 17.23 -7.59
CA LEU A 229 -4.99 17.84 -8.01
C LEU A 229 -5.08 18.36 -9.45
N ARG A 230 -5.71 17.61 -10.35
CA ARG A 230 -5.97 18.03 -11.73
C ARG A 230 -6.84 19.29 -11.80
N LYS A 231 -7.95 19.32 -11.05
CA LYS A 231 -8.84 20.50 -10.98
C LYS A 231 -8.09 21.73 -10.44
N PHE A 232 -7.21 21.55 -9.46
CA PHE A 232 -6.36 22.62 -8.94
C PHE A 232 -5.34 23.11 -9.98
N LEU A 233 -4.63 22.21 -10.66
CA LEU A 233 -3.63 22.57 -11.68
C LEU A 233 -4.23 23.21 -12.95
N ALA A 234 -5.50 22.90 -13.24
CA ALA A 234 -6.24 23.46 -14.36
C ALA A 234 -6.86 24.84 -14.06
N ASP A 235 -6.82 25.29 -12.80
CA ASP A 235 -7.34 26.60 -12.38
C ASP A 235 -6.21 27.64 -12.38
N PRO A 236 -6.19 28.58 -13.34
CA PRO A 236 -5.13 29.58 -13.44
C PRO A 236 -5.04 30.48 -12.20
N GLY A 237 -6.18 30.84 -11.60
CA GLY A 237 -6.22 31.72 -10.43
C GLY A 237 -5.59 31.04 -9.22
N ALA A 238 -5.99 29.79 -8.95
CA ALA A 238 -5.44 29.02 -7.85
C ALA A 238 -3.92 28.75 -8.00
N ILE A 239 -3.41 28.68 -9.24
CA ILE A 239 -1.98 28.49 -9.50
C ILE A 239 -1.19 29.77 -9.26
N LEU A 240 -1.70 30.91 -9.70
CA LEU A 240 -1.06 32.20 -9.43
C LEU A 240 -1.03 32.47 -7.91
N ASP A 241 -2.15 32.30 -7.21
CA ASP A 241 -2.24 32.42 -5.75
C ASP A 241 -1.30 31.44 -5.00
N ALA A 242 -1.02 30.27 -5.60
CA ALA A 242 -0.13 29.28 -5.02
C ALA A 242 1.36 29.64 -5.17
N VAL A 243 1.72 30.34 -6.25
CA VAL A 243 3.10 30.65 -6.66
C VAL A 243 3.55 32.06 -6.27
N ASP A 244 2.61 32.98 -5.98
CA ASP A 244 2.80 34.43 -5.79
C ASP A 244 3.60 34.89 -4.55
N ASN A 245 4.62 34.15 -4.11
CA ASN A 245 5.53 34.66 -3.08
C ASN A 245 6.91 35.09 -3.57
N GLU A 246 7.36 34.81 -4.80
CA GLU A 246 8.58 35.45 -5.32
C GLU A 246 8.57 35.69 -6.84
N SER A 247 8.56 36.98 -7.20
CA SER A 247 9.36 37.56 -8.28
C SER A 247 9.23 36.94 -9.69
N HIS A 248 8.05 37.01 -10.31
CA HIS A 248 7.91 36.76 -11.74
C HIS A 248 7.30 37.97 -12.47
N ASN A 249 8.14 38.66 -13.25
CA ASN A 249 7.73 39.67 -14.22
C ASN A 249 6.67 39.05 -15.17
N GLY A 250 5.63 39.82 -15.52
CA GLY A 250 4.37 39.35 -16.10
C GLY A 250 4.40 38.47 -17.37
N SER A 251 5.55 38.21 -18.00
CA SER A 251 5.71 37.21 -19.06
C SER A 251 5.84 35.76 -18.56
N GLY A 252 6.23 35.56 -17.29
CA GLY A 252 6.36 34.23 -16.68
C GLY A 252 5.02 33.55 -16.34
N CYS A 253 4.00 34.33 -16.00
CA CYS A 253 2.70 33.81 -15.55
C CYS A 253 2.00 32.97 -16.62
N SER A 254 2.04 33.41 -17.89
CA SER A 254 1.43 32.66 -19.00
C SER A 254 2.10 31.30 -19.22
N GLN A 255 3.44 31.24 -19.12
CA GLN A 255 4.18 29.99 -19.25
C GLN A 255 3.90 29.02 -18.09
N LEU A 256 3.77 29.54 -16.87
CA LEU A 256 3.43 28.74 -15.69
C LEU A 256 2.03 28.14 -15.79
N ILE A 257 1.04 28.92 -16.23
CA ILE A 257 -0.34 28.45 -16.45
C ILE A 257 -0.40 27.39 -17.54
N GLU A 258 0.29 27.61 -18.66
CA GLU A 258 0.33 26.62 -19.74
C GLU A 258 1.00 25.32 -19.25
N ARG A 259 2.08 25.43 -18.49
CA ARG A 259 2.75 24.27 -17.90
C ARG A 259 1.87 23.55 -16.88
N SER A 260 1.11 24.27 -16.05
CA SER A 260 0.21 23.67 -15.07
C SER A 260 -0.91 22.89 -15.76
N ARG A 261 -1.47 23.44 -16.86
CA ARG A 261 -2.45 22.76 -17.71
C ARG A 261 -1.87 21.50 -18.34
N GLN A 262 -0.67 21.55 -18.90
CA GLN A 262 -0.02 20.36 -19.46
C GLN A 262 0.16 19.24 -18.41
N ILE A 263 0.58 19.59 -17.18
CA ILE A 263 0.73 18.62 -16.09
C ILE A 263 -0.64 18.07 -15.66
N ALA A 264 -1.69 18.91 -15.65
CA ALA A 264 -3.05 18.47 -15.37
C ALA A 264 -3.55 17.43 -16.40
N GLU A 265 -3.22 17.61 -17.68
CA GLU A 265 -3.51 16.65 -18.75
C GLU A 265 -2.70 15.36 -18.59
N ASP A 266 -1.39 15.46 -18.31
CA ASP A 266 -0.52 14.31 -18.07
C ASP A 266 -0.99 13.46 -16.88
N LEU A 267 -1.53 14.10 -15.83
CA LEU A 267 -2.14 13.42 -14.68
C LEU A 267 -3.45 12.70 -15.03
N GLY A 268 -4.16 13.15 -16.07
CA GLY A 268 -5.35 12.52 -16.61
C GLY A 268 -5.05 11.36 -17.58
N ALA A 269 -3.83 11.28 -18.11
CA ALA A 269 -3.43 10.22 -19.02
C ALA A 269 -3.30 8.86 -18.31
N HIS A 270 -3.55 7.77 -19.05
CA HIS A 270 -3.51 6.38 -18.56
C HIS A 270 -2.07 5.84 -18.33
N ALA A 271 -1.14 6.70 -17.89
CA ALA A 271 0.25 6.35 -17.63
C ALA A 271 0.55 6.38 -16.11
N PRO A 272 0.26 5.29 -15.36
CA PRO A 272 0.32 5.28 -13.89
C PRO A 272 1.71 5.64 -13.34
N ASP A 273 2.77 5.33 -14.07
CA ASP A 273 4.15 5.56 -13.63
C ASP A 273 4.50 7.05 -13.66
N LYS A 274 4.05 7.75 -14.70
CA LYS A 274 4.21 9.20 -14.84
C LYS A 274 3.39 9.92 -13.76
N VAL A 275 2.13 9.51 -13.56
CA VAL A 275 1.26 10.04 -12.50
C VAL A 275 1.95 9.92 -11.14
N LYS A 276 2.46 8.73 -10.80
CA LYS A 276 3.14 8.52 -9.53
C LYS A 276 4.45 9.28 -9.42
N ALA A 277 5.24 9.38 -10.49
CA ALA A 277 6.46 10.18 -10.50
C ALA A 277 6.15 11.66 -10.19
N THR A 278 5.12 12.23 -10.81
CA THR A 278 4.66 13.60 -10.53
C THR A 278 4.23 13.78 -9.07
N LEU A 279 3.44 12.86 -8.52
CA LEU A 279 3.02 12.90 -7.11
C LEU A 279 4.21 12.78 -6.15
N MET A 280 5.23 11.98 -6.48
CA MET A 280 6.46 11.88 -5.69
C MET A 280 7.32 13.13 -5.80
N ALA A 281 7.39 13.73 -6.98
CA ALA A 281 8.09 14.98 -7.23
C ALA A 281 7.53 16.12 -6.38
N LEU A 282 6.21 16.23 -6.30
CA LEU A 282 5.50 17.18 -5.43
C LEU A 282 5.60 16.86 -3.94
N LEU A 283 6.16 15.69 -3.56
CA LEU A 283 6.14 15.20 -2.17
C LEU A 283 4.72 15.17 -1.59
N CYS A 284 3.74 14.75 -2.38
CA CYS A 284 2.35 14.70 -1.94
C CYS A 284 2.18 13.83 -0.69
N ARG A 285 1.51 14.38 0.31
CA ARG A 285 1.07 13.70 1.52
C ARG A 285 -0.46 13.68 1.54
N VAL A 286 -1.04 12.50 1.68
CA VAL A 286 -2.49 12.27 1.69
C VAL A 286 -2.90 11.80 3.07
N GLU A 287 -3.57 12.64 3.84
CA GLU A 287 -4.07 12.32 5.17
C GLU A 287 -5.55 11.93 5.10
N ILE A 288 -5.89 10.77 5.65
CA ILE A 288 -7.26 10.24 5.63
C ILE A 288 -7.90 10.44 6.99
N ARG A 289 -8.88 11.34 7.06
CA ARG A 289 -9.73 11.58 8.23
C ARG A 289 -11.07 10.86 8.08
N SER A 290 -11.94 11.00 9.06
CA SER A 290 -13.25 10.31 9.07
C SER A 290 -14.28 10.96 8.15
N ASP A 291 -14.14 12.26 7.89
CA ASP A 291 -15.07 13.12 7.13
C ASP A 291 -14.43 13.80 5.89
N ARG A 292 -13.11 13.72 5.74
CA ARG A 292 -12.34 14.37 4.67
C ARG A 292 -11.04 13.65 4.34
N VAL A 293 -10.48 13.98 3.19
CA VAL A 293 -9.11 13.63 2.79
C VAL A 293 -8.36 14.92 2.50
N ASP A 294 -7.22 15.10 3.14
CA ASP A 294 -6.38 16.28 2.95
C ASP A 294 -5.14 15.88 2.15
N VAL A 295 -4.88 16.60 1.06
CA VAL A 295 -3.70 16.41 0.21
C VAL A 295 -2.80 17.62 0.40
N THR A 296 -1.61 17.41 0.95
CA THR A 296 -0.64 18.49 1.23
C THR A 296 0.64 18.29 0.43
N PHE A 297 1.24 19.39 -0.02
CA PHE A 297 2.54 19.41 -0.70
C PHE A 297 3.22 20.78 -0.56
N PRO A 298 4.56 20.88 -0.60
CA PRO A 298 5.27 22.16 -0.49
C PRO A 298 5.08 23.05 -1.71
N ARG A 299 4.85 24.35 -1.52
CA ARG A 299 4.69 25.33 -2.61
C ARG A 299 5.97 25.44 -3.44
N GLY A 300 7.15 25.48 -2.80
CA GLY A 300 8.43 25.49 -3.53
C GLY A 300 8.62 24.32 -4.50
N ARG A 301 8.03 23.14 -4.21
CA ARG A 301 8.07 21.98 -5.13
C ARG A 301 7.10 22.13 -6.30
N LEU A 302 5.95 22.77 -6.09
CA LEU A 302 5.04 23.14 -7.16
C LEU A 302 5.74 24.13 -8.11
N THR A 303 6.35 25.20 -7.59
CA THR A 303 7.04 26.21 -8.40
C THR A 303 8.17 25.59 -9.22
N GLN A 304 9.00 24.73 -8.64
CA GLN A 304 10.07 24.04 -9.37
C GLN A 304 9.53 23.07 -10.45
N LEU A 305 8.40 22.39 -10.18
CA LEU A 305 7.77 21.52 -11.17
C LEU A 305 7.24 22.33 -12.38
N LEU A 306 6.61 23.47 -12.11
CA LEU A 306 6.10 24.38 -13.15
C LEU A 306 7.23 25.08 -13.91
N ALA A 307 8.35 25.40 -13.25
CA ALA A 307 9.54 25.94 -13.91
C ALA A 307 10.32 24.90 -14.73
N GLY A 308 9.94 23.61 -14.67
CA GLY A 308 10.64 22.53 -15.36
C GLY A 308 12.03 22.20 -14.79
N SER A 309 12.38 22.76 -13.63
CA SER A 309 13.67 22.55 -12.96
C SER A 309 13.71 21.29 -12.08
N LEU A 310 12.57 20.60 -11.94
CA LEU A 310 12.46 19.40 -11.12
C LEU A 310 12.85 18.13 -11.90
N ASP A 311 13.94 17.48 -11.50
CA ASP A 311 14.26 16.15 -12.01
C ASP A 311 13.34 15.10 -11.36
N LEU A 312 12.41 14.56 -12.17
CA LEU A 312 11.48 13.50 -11.79
C LEU A 312 12.18 12.19 -11.39
N LYS A 313 13.51 12.07 -11.59
CA LYS A 313 14.32 10.88 -11.30
C LYS A 313 15.01 10.89 -9.93
N MET A 314 15.06 12.02 -9.20
CA MET A 314 15.81 12.14 -7.94
C MET A 314 14.98 11.85 -6.67
N GLN A 315 15.62 11.17 -5.72
CA GLN A 315 15.03 10.76 -4.43
C GLN A 315 15.13 11.86 -3.37
N HIS A 316 14.01 12.06 -2.66
CA HIS A 316 13.86 12.45 -1.25
C HIS A 316 15.13 12.99 -0.56
N GLN A 317 15.33 14.30 -0.62
CA GLN A 317 15.81 15.01 0.56
C GLN A 317 14.56 15.36 1.37
N ALA A 318 14.56 15.02 2.67
CA ALA A 318 13.55 15.54 3.58
C ALA A 318 13.60 17.07 3.47
N PRO A 319 12.46 17.74 3.26
CA PRO A 319 12.49 19.18 3.14
C PRO A 319 12.98 19.78 4.47
N THR A 320 14.08 20.52 4.40
CA THR A 320 14.45 21.57 5.37
C THR A 320 13.60 22.82 5.10
N SER A 321 12.29 22.66 4.81
CA SER A 321 11.41 23.80 4.61
C SER A 321 10.52 23.93 5.84
N ALA A 322 10.39 25.17 6.32
CA ALA A 322 9.54 25.52 7.44
C ALA A 322 8.09 25.04 7.18
N PRO A 323 7.34 24.63 8.23
CA PRO A 323 5.97 24.14 8.09
C PRO A 323 4.99 25.13 7.43
N ASP A 324 5.35 26.42 7.34
CA ASP A 324 4.53 27.49 6.75
C ASP A 324 4.44 27.51 5.21
N ASP A 325 5.21 26.69 4.49
CA ASP A 325 5.20 26.67 3.01
C ASP A 325 4.40 25.49 2.40
N LEU A 326 3.44 24.94 3.14
CA LEU A 326 2.61 23.82 2.68
C LEU A 326 1.31 24.31 2.04
N LEU A 327 1.04 23.85 0.82
CA LEU A 327 -0.27 23.99 0.18
C LEU A 327 -1.15 22.78 0.53
N GLY A 328 -2.41 23.02 0.88
CA GLY A 328 -3.38 21.98 1.24
C GLY A 328 -4.62 21.99 0.34
N LEU A 329 -4.98 20.82 -0.18
CA LEU A 329 -6.22 20.58 -0.91
C LEU A 329 -7.11 19.61 -0.12
N THR A 330 -8.25 20.09 0.35
CA THR A 330 -9.22 19.26 1.07
C THR A 330 -10.28 18.68 0.13
N LEU A 331 -10.62 17.42 0.36
CA LEU A 331 -11.67 16.66 -0.29
C LEU A 331 -12.70 16.23 0.77
N PRO A 332 -13.98 16.61 0.66
CA PRO A 332 -15.00 16.08 1.54
C PRO A 332 -15.23 14.60 1.21
N VAL A 333 -15.15 13.73 2.22
CA VAL A 333 -15.36 12.30 2.00
C VAL A 333 -16.14 11.68 3.15
N GLY A 334 -17.34 11.17 2.85
CA GLY A 334 -18.17 10.47 3.82
C GLY A 334 -17.82 8.99 3.90
N LEU A 335 -17.28 8.53 5.02
CA LEU A 335 -17.24 7.10 5.33
C LEU A 335 -18.65 6.61 5.70
N LYS A 336 -19.36 5.98 4.76
CA LYS A 336 -20.71 5.43 4.98
C LYS A 336 -20.68 3.90 5.02
N ARG A 337 -21.38 3.32 6.00
CA ARG A 337 -21.49 1.87 6.16
C ARG A 337 -22.41 1.29 5.06
N ALA A 338 -21.88 0.42 4.21
CA ALA A 338 -22.65 -0.28 3.18
C ALA A 338 -22.72 -1.77 3.56
N GLY A 339 -23.82 -2.17 4.21
CA GLY A 339 -23.98 -3.52 4.75
C GLY A 339 -23.06 -3.78 5.95
N ARG A 340 -22.25 -4.86 5.91
CA ARG A 340 -21.26 -5.18 6.97
C ARG A 340 -19.91 -4.45 6.78
N GLU A 341 -19.72 -3.69 5.71
CA GLU A 341 -18.45 -3.05 5.35
C GLU A 341 -18.52 -1.51 5.47
N MET A 342 -17.41 -0.89 5.87
CA MET A 342 -17.24 0.57 5.78
C MET A 342 -16.80 0.91 4.36
N ARG A 343 -17.51 1.79 3.66
CA ARG A 343 -17.11 2.28 2.33
C ARG A 343 -16.92 3.79 2.36
N MET A 344 -15.89 4.23 1.66
CA MET A 344 -15.61 5.64 1.47
C MET A 344 -16.42 6.17 0.28
N LEU A 345 -17.26 7.17 0.51
CA LEU A 345 -18.09 7.85 -0.48
C LEU A 345 -17.58 9.28 -0.63
N VAL A 346 -16.96 9.58 -1.76
CA VAL A 346 -16.60 10.96 -2.11
C VAL A 346 -17.87 11.64 -2.61
N GLU A 347 -18.36 12.62 -1.87
CA GLU A 347 -19.44 13.48 -2.35
C GLU A 347 -18.83 14.43 -3.39
N ASN A 348 -19.39 14.45 -4.61
CA ASN A 348 -18.89 15.15 -5.80
C ASN A 348 -17.69 14.52 -6.55
N ALA A 349 -17.48 13.20 -6.46
CA ALA A 349 -16.76 12.51 -7.53
C ALA A 349 -17.62 12.60 -8.80
N ASP A 350 -17.09 13.23 -9.85
CA ASP A 350 -17.76 13.39 -11.14
C ASP A 350 -18.49 12.10 -11.56
N ASP A 351 -19.67 12.29 -12.17
CA ASP A 351 -20.73 11.39 -12.64
C ASP A 351 -20.33 10.12 -13.45
N GLN A 352 -19.22 9.47 -13.11
CA GLN A 352 -18.69 8.27 -13.77
C GLN A 352 -18.56 7.10 -12.78
N THR A 353 -19.48 6.99 -11.82
CA THR A 353 -19.56 5.73 -11.07
C THR A 353 -20.09 4.65 -12.02
N PRO A 354 -19.31 3.61 -12.38
CA PRO A 354 -19.82 2.57 -13.26
C PRO A 354 -21.04 1.92 -12.60
N ALA A 355 -22.11 1.79 -13.38
CA ALA A 355 -23.36 1.21 -12.92
C ALA A 355 -23.13 -0.16 -12.28
N ASP A 356 -23.83 -0.43 -11.18
CA ASP A 356 -23.66 -1.67 -10.42
C ASP A 356 -24.05 -2.87 -11.29
N PRO A 357 -23.09 -3.74 -11.69
CA PRO A 357 -23.34 -4.82 -12.64
C PRO A 357 -24.35 -5.83 -12.09
N SER A 358 -24.45 -5.96 -10.76
CA SER A 358 -25.45 -6.80 -10.10
C SER A 358 -26.86 -6.27 -10.35
N LEU A 359 -27.01 -4.94 -10.30
CA LEU A 359 -28.29 -4.25 -10.38
C LEU A 359 -28.77 -4.17 -11.84
N LEU A 360 -27.84 -3.88 -12.75
CA LEU A 360 -28.09 -3.99 -14.20
C LEU A 360 -28.54 -5.40 -14.59
N ARG A 361 -27.85 -6.44 -14.09
CA ARG A 361 -28.17 -7.83 -14.41
C ARG A 361 -29.58 -8.24 -13.97
N ILE A 362 -30.05 -7.81 -12.79
CA ILE A 362 -31.41 -8.16 -12.35
C ILE A 362 -32.48 -7.40 -13.14
N ILE A 363 -32.23 -6.15 -13.54
CA ILE A 363 -33.16 -5.37 -14.37
C ILE A 363 -33.21 -5.95 -15.78
N ALA A 364 -32.06 -6.19 -16.40
CA ALA A 364 -31.98 -6.81 -17.73
C ALA A 364 -32.66 -8.18 -17.74
N ARG A 365 -32.42 -9.02 -16.73
CA ARG A 365 -33.07 -10.33 -16.59
C ARG A 365 -34.59 -10.19 -16.45
N ALA A 366 -35.06 -9.23 -15.66
CA ALA A 366 -36.49 -8.98 -15.49
C ALA A 366 -37.18 -8.59 -16.80
N HIS A 367 -36.59 -7.69 -17.58
CA HIS A 367 -37.11 -7.30 -18.90
C HIS A 367 -37.04 -8.47 -19.91
N HIS A 368 -35.98 -9.27 -19.87
CA HIS A 368 -35.85 -10.46 -20.72
C HIS A 368 -36.97 -11.48 -20.45
N ILE A 369 -37.24 -11.80 -19.17
CA ILE A 369 -38.31 -12.72 -18.79
C ILE A 369 -39.68 -12.15 -19.19
N GLN A 370 -39.91 -10.85 -18.98
CA GLN A 370 -41.16 -10.20 -19.40
C GLN A 370 -41.35 -10.32 -20.93
N ALA A 371 -40.31 -10.06 -21.72
CA ALA A 371 -40.37 -10.20 -23.18
C ALA A 371 -40.71 -11.63 -23.62
N ARG A 372 -40.10 -12.64 -22.99
CA ARG A 372 -40.40 -14.06 -23.27
C ARG A 372 -41.87 -14.42 -23.02
N LEU A 373 -42.45 -13.93 -21.92
CA LEU A 373 -43.85 -14.15 -21.58
C LEU A 373 -44.81 -13.43 -22.55
N ILE A 374 -44.43 -12.24 -23.03
CA ILE A 374 -45.22 -11.49 -24.02
C ILE A 374 -45.16 -12.17 -25.39
N GLN A 375 -43.99 -12.68 -25.79
CA GLN A 375 -43.79 -13.31 -27.11
C GLN A 375 -44.41 -14.70 -27.22
N ASN A 376 -44.54 -15.43 -26.11
CA ASN A 376 -45.08 -16.79 -26.12
C ASN A 376 -46.24 -16.94 -25.11
N PRO A 377 -47.50 -16.83 -25.57
CA PRO A 377 -48.68 -16.95 -24.70
C PRO A 377 -48.83 -18.30 -24.00
N LYS A 378 -48.15 -19.35 -24.48
CA LYS A 378 -48.20 -20.69 -23.88
C LYS A 378 -47.14 -20.90 -22.79
N LEU A 379 -46.17 -19.99 -22.68
CA LEU A 379 -45.07 -20.07 -21.71
C LEU A 379 -45.54 -19.54 -20.36
N THR A 380 -45.52 -20.37 -19.31
CA THR A 380 -45.89 -19.93 -17.97
C THR A 380 -44.68 -19.51 -17.14
N VAL A 381 -44.91 -18.75 -16.07
CA VAL A 381 -43.89 -18.41 -15.08
C VAL A 381 -43.25 -19.66 -14.46
N GLN A 382 -44.02 -20.74 -14.31
CA GLN A 382 -43.52 -22.01 -13.76
C GLN A 382 -42.57 -22.71 -14.73
N ASP A 383 -42.83 -22.62 -16.03
CA ASP A 383 -41.96 -23.20 -17.06
C ASP A 383 -40.61 -22.50 -17.10
N ILE A 384 -40.61 -21.16 -17.07
CA ILE A 384 -39.37 -20.36 -16.98
C ILE A 384 -38.61 -20.66 -15.69
N ALA A 385 -39.31 -20.81 -14.57
CA ALA A 385 -38.68 -21.16 -13.29
C ALA A 385 -37.98 -22.54 -13.34
N ARG A 386 -38.59 -23.53 -13.98
CA ARG A 386 -38.01 -24.87 -14.18
C ARG A 386 -36.79 -24.82 -15.12
N GLU A 387 -36.90 -24.10 -16.23
CA GLU A 387 -35.82 -23.94 -17.21
C GLU A 387 -34.60 -23.25 -16.60
N GLU A 388 -34.80 -22.16 -15.87
CA GLU A 388 -33.71 -21.40 -15.24
C GLU A 388 -33.27 -21.96 -13.88
N GLN A 389 -33.86 -23.08 -13.43
CA GLN A 389 -33.58 -23.72 -12.13
C GLN A 389 -33.69 -22.77 -10.93
N VAL A 390 -34.71 -21.91 -10.92
CA VAL A 390 -34.98 -20.94 -9.85
C VAL A 390 -36.40 -21.10 -9.32
N SER A 391 -36.68 -20.53 -8.14
CA SER A 391 -38.05 -20.59 -7.59
C SER A 391 -39.01 -19.68 -8.37
N ALA A 392 -40.26 -20.12 -8.53
CA ALA A 392 -41.31 -19.29 -9.15
C ALA A 392 -41.48 -17.96 -8.39
N ALA A 393 -41.38 -17.97 -7.06
CA ALA A 393 -41.42 -16.76 -6.23
C ALA A 393 -40.33 -15.73 -6.62
N TYR A 394 -39.13 -16.20 -6.97
CA TYR A 394 -38.07 -15.33 -7.46
C TYR A 394 -38.43 -14.72 -8.83
N ILE A 395 -38.98 -15.51 -9.76
CA ILE A 395 -39.44 -14.98 -11.05
C ILE A 395 -40.57 -13.96 -10.88
N TYR A 396 -41.56 -14.23 -10.02
CA TYR A 396 -42.62 -13.26 -9.71
C TYR A 396 -42.07 -11.96 -9.11
N SER A 397 -41.02 -12.04 -8.29
CA SER A 397 -40.35 -10.84 -7.79
C SER A 397 -39.61 -10.08 -8.90
N LEU A 398 -38.94 -10.76 -9.83
CA LEU A 398 -38.28 -10.10 -10.96
C LEU A 398 -39.28 -9.39 -11.87
N LEU A 399 -40.44 -9.99 -12.15
CA LEU A 399 -41.46 -9.44 -13.04
C LEU A 399 -42.10 -8.13 -12.57
N ARG A 400 -41.82 -7.70 -11.35
CA ARG A 400 -42.23 -6.38 -10.84
C ARG A 400 -41.23 -5.27 -11.17
N LEU A 401 -39.97 -5.61 -11.49
CA LEU A 401 -38.93 -4.63 -11.81
C LEU A 401 -39.13 -3.87 -13.13
N PRO A 402 -39.72 -4.45 -14.19
CA PRO A 402 -39.99 -3.70 -15.43
C PRO A 402 -40.96 -2.53 -15.25
N TRP A 403 -41.72 -2.51 -14.15
CA TRP A 403 -42.68 -1.47 -13.78
C TRP A 403 -42.08 -0.37 -12.89
N LEU A 404 -40.76 -0.37 -12.71
CA LEU A 404 -40.04 0.72 -12.06
C LEU A 404 -40.21 2.03 -12.83
N ALA A 405 -40.29 3.13 -12.09
CA ALA A 405 -40.36 4.46 -12.68
C ALA A 405 -39.17 4.69 -13.65
N PRO A 406 -39.40 5.21 -14.88
CA PRO A 406 -38.37 5.32 -15.92
C PRO A 406 -37.14 6.11 -15.49
N ASP A 407 -37.33 7.14 -14.66
CA ASP A 407 -36.26 7.95 -14.07
C ASP A 407 -35.39 7.15 -13.11
N ILE A 408 -35.96 6.22 -12.34
CA ILE A 408 -35.21 5.33 -11.43
C ILE A 408 -34.38 4.34 -12.26
N THR A 409 -34.96 3.74 -13.31
CA THR A 409 -34.25 2.83 -14.20
C THR A 409 -33.10 3.54 -14.92
N THR A 410 -33.34 4.76 -15.40
CA THR A 410 -32.34 5.62 -16.04
C THR A 410 -31.22 6.00 -15.04
N ALA A 411 -31.60 6.34 -13.81
CA ALA A 411 -30.65 6.66 -12.75
C ALA A 411 -29.76 5.45 -12.39
N ILE A 412 -30.33 4.24 -12.37
CA ILE A 412 -29.58 3.00 -12.15
C ILE A 412 -28.60 2.71 -13.30
N ILE A 413 -29.06 2.85 -14.55
CA ILE A 413 -28.23 2.63 -15.75
C ILE A 413 -27.07 3.62 -15.79
N ASN A 414 -27.31 4.87 -15.40
CA ASN A 414 -26.30 5.92 -15.35
C ASN A 414 -25.44 5.90 -14.06
N GLY A 415 -25.60 4.89 -13.20
CA GLY A 415 -24.85 4.78 -11.95
C GLY A 415 -25.23 5.80 -10.87
N ARG A 416 -26.22 6.66 -11.13
CA ARG A 416 -26.75 7.70 -10.23
C ARG A 416 -27.78 7.10 -9.28
N LYS A 417 -27.35 6.25 -8.35
CA LYS A 417 -28.24 5.63 -7.35
C LYS A 417 -27.81 5.95 -5.92
N PRO A 418 -28.74 6.01 -4.96
CA PRO A 418 -28.38 6.05 -3.56
C PRO A 418 -27.60 4.77 -3.19
N PRO A 419 -26.50 4.87 -2.41
CA PRO A 419 -25.59 3.76 -2.15
C PRO A 419 -26.24 2.57 -1.40
N GLN A 420 -27.37 2.79 -0.76
CA GLN A 420 -28.16 1.76 -0.07
C GLN A 420 -28.96 0.87 -1.04
N LEU A 421 -29.20 1.34 -2.27
CA LEU A 421 -29.93 0.62 -3.31
C LEU A 421 -29.00 -0.39 -3.97
N THR A 422 -28.94 -1.61 -3.42
CA THR A 422 -28.24 -2.75 -4.02
C THR A 422 -29.24 -3.69 -4.70
N ALA A 423 -28.76 -4.61 -5.55
CA ALA A 423 -29.61 -5.63 -6.15
C ALA A 423 -30.36 -6.44 -5.08
N GLN A 424 -29.70 -6.78 -3.97
CA GLN A 424 -30.31 -7.48 -2.85
C GLN A 424 -31.36 -6.62 -2.13
N THR A 425 -31.08 -5.33 -1.91
CA THR A 425 -32.04 -4.40 -1.31
C THR A 425 -33.28 -4.27 -2.19
N LEU A 426 -33.10 -4.11 -3.50
CA LEU A 426 -34.19 -3.95 -4.47
C LEU A 426 -35.07 -5.19 -4.50
N MET A 427 -34.48 -6.39 -4.61
CA MET A 427 -35.21 -7.67 -4.59
C MET A 427 -35.99 -7.90 -3.28
N ARG A 428 -35.45 -7.46 -2.14
CA ARG A 428 -36.13 -7.55 -0.84
C ARG A 428 -37.32 -6.61 -0.74
N LEU A 429 -37.24 -5.44 -1.37
CA LEU A 429 -38.32 -4.44 -1.36
C LEU A 429 -39.41 -4.74 -2.39
N THR A 430 -39.14 -5.59 -3.38
CA THR A 430 -40.06 -5.87 -4.48
C THR A 430 -41.46 -6.36 -4.07
N PRO A 431 -41.62 -7.22 -3.04
CA PRO A 431 -42.94 -7.62 -2.55
C PRO A 431 -43.78 -6.43 -2.02
N ARG A 432 -43.12 -5.38 -1.54
CA ARG A 432 -43.73 -4.17 -0.98
C ARG A 432 -43.62 -2.96 -1.91
N LEU A 433 -43.19 -3.16 -3.16
CA LEU A 433 -43.01 -2.07 -4.11
C LEU A 433 -44.40 -1.58 -4.56
N PRO A 434 -44.72 -0.29 -4.36
CA PRO A 434 -45.99 0.27 -4.80
C PRO A 434 -46.08 0.33 -6.32
N ALA A 435 -47.30 0.28 -6.85
CA ALA A 435 -47.55 0.43 -8.29
C ALA A 435 -47.35 1.89 -8.76
N GLY A 436 -47.62 2.86 -7.89
CA GLY A 436 -47.50 4.29 -8.21
C GLY A 436 -46.04 4.78 -8.24
N TRP A 437 -45.62 5.41 -9.33
CA TRP A 437 -44.25 5.91 -9.49
C TRP A 437 -43.86 6.99 -8.46
N ALA A 438 -44.79 7.83 -7.99
CA ALA A 438 -44.51 8.82 -6.94
C ALA A 438 -44.12 8.15 -5.62
N GLU A 439 -44.79 7.06 -5.25
CA GLU A 439 -44.48 6.28 -4.05
C GLU A 439 -43.21 5.45 -4.22
N GLN A 440 -42.94 4.93 -5.42
CA GLN A 440 -41.67 4.29 -5.73
C GLN A 440 -40.49 5.26 -5.55
N ARG A 441 -40.61 6.52 -6.02
CA ARG A 441 -39.60 7.56 -5.80
C ARG A 441 -39.41 7.83 -4.31
N LYS A 442 -40.48 7.95 -3.55
CA LYS A 442 -40.38 8.11 -2.09
C LYS A 442 -39.67 6.91 -1.43
N LEU A 443 -40.00 5.69 -1.82
CA LEU A 443 -39.40 4.49 -1.20
C LEU A 443 -37.93 4.27 -1.61
N LEU A 444 -37.58 4.55 -2.87
CA LEU A 444 -36.29 4.18 -3.46
C LEU A 444 -35.30 5.35 -3.55
N LEU A 445 -35.78 6.59 -3.69
CA LEU A 445 -34.96 7.81 -3.77
C LEU A 445 -34.94 8.58 -2.44
N SER A 446 -36.03 8.56 -1.65
CA SER A 446 -36.04 9.12 -0.28
C SER A 446 -35.87 8.03 0.77
N LEU A 447 -34.65 7.47 0.91
CA LEU A 447 -34.32 6.69 2.11
C LEU A 447 -33.89 7.67 3.23
N PRO A 448 -34.78 8.08 4.16
CA PRO A 448 -34.38 8.80 5.35
C PRO A 448 -33.47 7.94 6.23
N LYS A 449 -32.60 8.60 7.01
CA LYS A 449 -31.84 7.99 8.11
C LYS A 449 -32.81 7.19 8.98
N ALA A 450 -32.71 5.86 8.98
CA ALA A 450 -33.40 5.06 9.98
C ALA A 450 -32.80 5.37 11.36
N ARG A 451 -33.39 6.35 12.06
CA ARG A 451 -33.38 6.40 13.52
C ARG A 451 -34.23 5.24 14.00
N PHE A 452 -33.63 4.38 14.82
CA PHE A 452 -34.40 3.50 15.68
C PHE A 452 -34.96 4.35 16.80
N GLU A 453 -36.27 4.59 16.80
CA GLU A 453 -37.02 4.92 18.00
C GLU A 453 -37.89 3.71 18.33
N ARG A 454 -37.63 3.14 19.52
CA ARG A 454 -38.56 2.24 20.20
C ARG A 454 -39.77 3.08 20.56
N THR A 455 -40.95 2.70 20.07
CA THR A 455 -42.21 3.15 20.66
C THR A 455 -42.54 2.20 21.80
N ASP A 456 -42.63 2.78 22.99
CA ASP A 456 -43.09 2.18 24.24
C ASP A 456 -44.58 1.84 24.17
N ASP A 457 -44.99 0.81 24.93
CA ASP A 457 -46.39 0.57 25.28
C ASP A 457 -46.58 0.64 26.81
N VAL A 458 -47.41 1.63 27.19
CA VAL A 458 -48.51 1.60 28.19
C VAL A 458 -48.21 1.65 29.72
N ALA A 459 -48.40 2.88 30.23
CA ALA A 459 -49.24 3.32 31.37
C ALA A 459 -49.16 2.66 32.78
N ARG A 460 -48.91 3.49 33.81
CA ARG A 460 -49.93 4.01 34.76
C ARG A 460 -49.33 4.94 35.85
N GLN A 461 -50.20 5.82 36.33
CA GLN A 461 -50.03 6.90 37.32
C GLN A 461 -49.53 6.45 38.70
N GLY A 462 -48.94 7.38 39.46
CA GLY A 462 -48.89 7.30 40.93
C GLY A 462 -47.79 8.16 41.57
N SER A 463 -48.18 9.28 42.17
CA SER A 463 -47.36 10.17 42.99
C SER A 463 -46.84 9.54 44.29
N GLY A 464 -45.71 10.03 44.81
CA GLY A 464 -45.56 10.23 46.26
C GLY A 464 -44.35 9.57 46.94
N ALA A 465 -43.53 10.44 47.53
CA ALA A 465 -42.86 10.29 48.84
C ALA A 465 -41.64 9.36 49.05
N GLN A 466 -40.64 9.97 49.69
CA GLN A 466 -39.75 9.42 50.73
C GLN A 466 -38.64 8.42 50.35
N GLN A 467 -37.43 8.97 50.23
CA GLN A 467 -36.33 8.77 51.19
C GLN A 467 -36.23 7.38 51.86
N ARG A 468 -35.20 6.60 51.50
CA ARG A 468 -34.43 5.76 52.46
C ARG A 468 -33.14 5.23 51.85
N LEU A 469 -32.04 5.55 52.54
CA LEU A 469 -30.77 4.85 52.56
C LEU A 469 -30.96 3.36 52.85
N ARG A 470 -30.18 2.48 52.21
CA ARG A 470 -29.62 1.28 52.84
C ARG A 470 -28.45 0.68 52.05
N ASN A 471 -27.33 0.57 52.77
CA ASN A 471 -26.14 -0.21 52.46
C ASN A 471 -26.42 -1.73 52.49
N ALA A 472 -25.71 -2.51 51.66
CA ALA A 472 -25.15 -3.85 51.95
C ALA A 472 -24.35 -4.32 50.71
N ARG A 473 -23.01 -4.28 50.75
CA ARG A 473 -22.07 -5.37 51.11
C ARG A 473 -22.03 -6.57 50.13
N SER A 474 -20.88 -6.63 49.44
CA SER A 474 -20.01 -7.79 49.21
C SER A 474 -20.60 -9.16 48.83
N SER A 475 -20.16 -9.70 47.70
CA SER A 475 -19.48 -11.00 47.70
C SER A 475 -18.61 -11.18 46.46
N VAL A 476 -17.33 -11.41 46.75
CA VAL A 476 -16.31 -11.93 45.86
C VAL A 476 -16.54 -13.43 45.72
N CYS A 477 -16.56 -13.96 44.50
CA CYS A 477 -16.27 -15.38 44.25
C CYS A 477 -15.45 -15.50 42.95
N ARG A 478 -14.15 -15.79 43.12
CA ARG A 478 -13.27 -16.38 42.11
C ARG A 478 -13.67 -17.84 41.93
N ALA A 479 -13.74 -18.32 40.69
CA ALA A 479 -13.63 -19.74 40.38
C ALA A 479 -13.04 -19.96 38.97
N HIS A 480 -11.85 -20.54 38.96
CA HIS A 480 -11.23 -21.36 37.90
C HIS A 480 -10.40 -22.41 38.68
N PRO A 481 -9.99 -23.59 38.15
CA PRO A 481 -10.04 -24.04 36.75
C PRO A 481 -10.39 -25.56 36.57
N SER A 482 -10.23 -26.03 35.34
CA SER A 482 -10.00 -27.42 34.89
C SER A 482 -11.21 -28.27 34.50
N GLN A 483 -11.23 -28.72 33.24
CA GLN A 483 -10.98 -30.13 32.90
C GLN A 483 -10.67 -30.29 31.41
N ALA A 484 -9.73 -31.20 31.15
CA ALA A 484 -9.20 -31.61 29.86
C ALA A 484 -10.09 -32.67 29.17
N LYS A 485 -9.89 -32.83 27.85
CA LYS A 485 -10.19 -33.96 26.92
C LYS A 485 -10.37 -33.35 25.51
N HIS A 486 -9.84 -33.80 24.36
CA HIS A 486 -9.17 -34.99 23.84
C HIS A 486 -8.19 -34.51 22.73
N ALA A 487 -6.95 -35.00 22.63
CA ALA A 487 -6.51 -36.07 21.71
C ALA A 487 -7.19 -36.07 20.32
N PHE A 488 -6.42 -35.82 19.24
CA PHE A 488 -6.30 -36.66 18.03
C PHE A 488 -5.54 -35.88 16.93
N ALA A 489 -4.30 -36.30 16.65
CA ALA A 489 -3.77 -36.28 15.29
C ALA A 489 -4.11 -37.66 14.67
N PRO A 490 -4.33 -37.79 13.35
CA PRO A 490 -3.17 -38.05 12.50
C PRO A 490 -3.24 -37.50 11.06
N ARG A 491 -2.06 -37.57 10.44
CA ARG A 491 -1.70 -37.45 9.03
C ARG A 491 -2.72 -38.04 8.03
N TYR A 492 -2.80 -37.44 6.84
CA TYR A 492 -2.91 -38.20 5.59
C TYR A 492 -2.06 -37.56 4.47
N ASN A 493 -1.12 -38.36 3.97
CA ASN A 493 -0.46 -38.24 2.66
C ASN A 493 -1.37 -38.89 1.60
N ARG A 494 -1.46 -38.34 0.38
CA ARG A 494 -1.07 -38.97 -0.92
C ARG A 494 -1.73 -38.32 -2.15
N TRP A 495 -0.86 -37.88 -3.07
CA TRP A 495 -0.66 -38.35 -4.45
C TRP A 495 -1.84 -38.65 -5.41
N HIS A 496 -1.73 -38.01 -6.59
CA HIS A 496 -1.98 -38.45 -7.98
C HIS A 496 -3.37 -38.83 -8.50
N ILE A 497 -3.63 -38.39 -9.75
CA ILE A 497 -4.29 -39.06 -10.91
C ILE A 497 -4.61 -37.95 -11.94
N SER A 498 -3.79 -37.79 -12.98
CA SER A 498 -3.91 -38.35 -14.35
C SER A 498 -4.86 -37.58 -15.28
N GLN A 499 -4.35 -37.15 -16.42
CA GLN A 499 -5.12 -37.16 -17.66
C GLN A 499 -4.26 -37.79 -18.76
N GLY A 500 -4.74 -38.91 -19.28
CA GLY A 500 -4.36 -39.45 -20.58
C GLY A 500 -5.62 -39.46 -21.46
N PHE A 501 -5.43 -39.04 -22.69
CA PHE A 501 -6.18 -39.34 -23.93
C PHE A 501 -5.16 -38.95 -25.03
N GLY A 502 -4.73 -39.77 -25.99
CA GLY A 502 -5.34 -40.96 -26.60
C GLY A 502 -5.64 -40.63 -28.08
N GLU A 503 -5.20 -41.51 -28.99
CA GLU A 503 -5.34 -41.50 -30.48
C GLU A 503 -4.15 -40.90 -31.26
N GLY A 504 -3.51 -41.57 -32.22
CA GLY A 504 -3.69 -42.91 -32.81
C GLY A 504 -2.57 -43.20 -33.83
N ALA A 505 -2.21 -44.48 -33.93
CA ALA A 505 -1.25 -45.12 -34.85
C ALA A 505 -1.74 -45.06 -36.34
N PRO A 506 -1.20 -45.82 -37.34
CA PRO A 506 -0.09 -46.81 -37.40
C PRO A 506 0.86 -46.52 -38.61
N ARG A 507 1.91 -47.28 -38.98
CA ARG A 507 2.36 -48.67 -38.78
C ARG A 507 3.87 -48.69 -38.63
#